data_AF-A0A7K0PC97-F1
#
_entry.id   AF-A0A7K0PC97-F1
#
_cell.length_a   1.000
_cell.length_b   1.000
_cell.length_c   1.000
_cell.angle_alpha   90.00
_cell.angle_beta   90.00
_cell.angle_gamma   90.00
#
_symmetry.space_group_name_H-M   'P 1'
#
loop_
_entity.id
_entity.type
_entity.pdbx_description
1 polymer ?
#
loop_
_entity_poly.entity_id
_entity_poly.type
_entity_poly.pdbx_seq_one_letter_code
_entity_poly.pdbx_strand_id
1 'polypeptide(L)'
;MTASSRSTTPVDAAACLAAARARPGGRREIAALLEAQFHHLGRDVTHPEGNVLRRLGFVRQRPPAGRRTAVTRYVRTGGLLVAVWPFALCVGDARGAALLPRRGRPSLWPLAAQPDCFTARELGLARRGCVACPDALVRRAFAWLASYEGAVDDLVGTAHREPAEARHRAAPGGGYALQAAWRTHLGALGR
;
A
#
# COMPACT_ATOMS: atom_id res chain seq x y z
N MET A 1 52.16 9.16 24.83
CA MET A 1 50.75 9.44 24.50
C MET A 1 50.62 9.52 22.98
N THR A 2 50.24 8.42 22.34
CA THR A 2 50.05 8.33 20.88
C THR A 2 48.59 8.65 20.54
N ALA A 3 48.36 9.77 19.86
CA ALA A 3 47.04 10.16 19.38
C ALA A 3 46.65 9.25 18.20
N SER A 4 45.66 8.40 18.41
CA SER A 4 45.06 7.56 17.37
C SER A 4 44.11 8.43 16.53
N SER A 5 44.62 8.96 15.43
CA SER A 5 43.86 9.64 14.39
C SER A 5 42.90 8.65 13.72
N ARG A 6 41.61 8.73 14.05
CA ARG A 6 40.58 8.01 13.29
C ARG A 6 40.46 8.65 11.91
N SER A 7 40.93 7.92 10.91
CA SER A 7 40.65 8.22 9.50
C SER A 7 39.14 8.15 9.29
N THR A 8 38.50 9.30 9.15
CA THR A 8 37.09 9.38 8.75
C THR A 8 37.06 9.30 7.25
N THR A 9 36.91 8.10 6.71
CA THR A 9 36.71 7.91 5.26
C THR A 9 35.46 8.71 4.86
N PRO A 10 35.53 9.56 3.81
CA PRO A 10 34.36 10.30 3.36
C PRO A 10 33.29 9.31 2.93
N VAL A 11 32.14 9.38 3.60
CA VAL A 11 30.98 8.54 3.30
C VAL A 11 30.48 8.89 1.91
N ASP A 12 30.58 7.95 0.97
CA ASP A 12 30.05 8.12 -0.39
C ASP A 12 28.53 8.29 -0.31
N ALA A 13 28.07 9.52 -0.53
CA ALA A 13 26.66 9.89 -0.50
C ALA A 13 25.83 9.09 -1.51
N ALA A 14 26.41 8.68 -2.65
CA ALA A 14 25.72 7.87 -3.65
C ALA A 14 25.52 6.43 -3.15
N ALA A 15 26.54 5.82 -2.56
CA ALA A 15 26.44 4.51 -1.91
C ALA A 15 25.47 4.54 -0.72
N CYS A 16 25.49 5.60 0.11
CA CYS A 16 24.53 5.77 1.19
C CYS A 16 23.09 5.95 0.70
N LEU A 17 22.87 6.71 -0.38
CA LEU A 17 21.55 6.82 -1.00
C LEU A 17 21.10 5.49 -1.61
N ALA A 18 21.99 4.74 -2.25
CA ALA A 18 21.70 3.44 -2.83
C ALA A 18 21.32 2.43 -1.75
N ALA A 19 22.09 2.36 -0.66
CA ALA A 19 21.78 1.55 0.51
C ALA A 19 20.47 1.98 1.18
N ALA A 20 20.22 3.28 1.35
CA ALA A 20 18.94 3.78 1.89
C ALA A 20 17.73 3.47 0.98
N ARG A 21 17.95 3.38 -0.33
CA ARG A 21 16.92 2.97 -1.31
C ARG A 21 16.68 1.46 -1.35
N ALA A 22 17.70 0.67 -1.02
CA ALA A 22 17.67 -0.80 -0.98
C ALA A 22 17.33 -1.36 0.42
N ARG A 23 17.27 -0.50 1.45
CA ARG A 23 16.83 -0.89 2.79
C ARG A 23 15.32 -1.12 2.79
N PRO A 24 14.85 -2.13 3.56
CA PRO A 24 13.45 -2.24 3.94
C PRO A 24 12.93 -0.90 4.46
N GLY A 25 11.91 -0.38 3.80
CA GLY A 25 11.32 0.95 4.06
C GLY A 25 11.71 2.00 3.01
N GLY A 26 12.58 1.66 2.06
CA GLY A 26 12.98 2.51 0.97
C GLY A 26 11.81 2.87 0.05
N ARG A 27 11.78 4.12 -0.42
CA ARG A 27 10.69 4.63 -1.29
C ARG A 27 10.46 3.81 -2.57
N ARG A 28 11.53 3.25 -3.15
CA ARG A 28 11.45 2.46 -4.39
C ARG A 28 10.83 1.09 -4.12
N GLU A 29 11.22 0.45 -3.03
CA GLU A 29 10.70 -0.85 -2.62
C GLU A 29 9.21 -0.74 -2.25
N ILE A 30 8.83 0.25 -1.45
CA ILE A 30 7.41 0.51 -1.13
C ILE A 30 6.60 0.79 -2.40
N ALA A 31 7.14 1.55 -3.36
CA ALA A 31 6.46 1.81 -4.62
C ALA A 31 6.27 0.54 -5.46
N ALA A 32 7.27 -0.34 -5.50
CA ALA A 32 7.17 -1.64 -6.18
C ALA A 32 6.13 -2.55 -5.51
N LEU A 33 6.11 -2.60 -4.17
CA LEU A 33 5.11 -3.37 -3.42
C LEU A 33 3.70 -2.83 -3.63
N LEU A 34 3.51 -1.51 -3.62
CA LEU A 34 2.21 -0.92 -3.95
C LEU A 34 1.79 -1.29 -5.37
N GLU A 35 2.69 -1.20 -6.36
CA GLU A 35 2.37 -1.57 -7.75
C GLU A 35 1.91 -3.03 -7.87
N ALA A 36 2.64 -3.96 -7.24
CA ALA A 36 2.26 -5.37 -7.17
C ALA A 36 0.91 -5.54 -6.45
N GLN A 37 0.73 -4.89 -5.31
CA GLN A 37 -0.52 -4.92 -4.55
C GLN A 37 -1.73 -4.46 -5.38
N PHE A 38 -1.62 -3.37 -6.15
CA PHE A 38 -2.70 -2.90 -7.02
C PHE A 38 -2.98 -3.84 -8.18
N HIS A 39 -1.95 -4.51 -8.71
CA HIS A 39 -2.14 -5.57 -9.70
C HIS A 39 -2.98 -6.72 -9.12
N HIS A 40 -2.63 -7.19 -7.91
CA HIS A 40 -3.35 -8.27 -7.23
C HIS A 40 -4.77 -7.89 -6.81
N LEU A 41 -4.99 -6.67 -6.32
CA LEU A 41 -6.33 -6.14 -6.07
C LEU A 41 -7.20 -6.13 -7.34
N GLY A 42 -6.60 -5.90 -8.51
CA GLY A 42 -7.29 -6.03 -9.79
C GLY A 42 -7.75 -7.46 -10.05
N ARG A 43 -6.89 -8.45 -9.79
CA ARG A 43 -7.22 -9.88 -9.92
C ARG A 43 -8.26 -10.34 -8.90
N ASP A 44 -8.23 -9.79 -7.70
CA ASP A 44 -9.22 -10.03 -6.64
C ASP A 44 -10.62 -9.60 -7.07
N VAL A 45 -10.71 -8.50 -7.83
CA VAL A 45 -11.98 -8.02 -8.38
C VAL A 45 -12.55 -8.95 -9.44
N THR A 46 -11.68 -9.58 -10.24
CA THR A 46 -12.05 -10.43 -11.39
C THR A 46 -11.88 -11.93 -11.11
N HIS A 47 -11.78 -12.33 -9.85
CA HIS A 47 -11.56 -13.74 -9.49
C HIS A 47 -12.70 -14.64 -10.02
N PRO A 48 -12.43 -15.84 -10.58
CA PRO A 48 -13.44 -16.68 -11.23
C PRO A 48 -14.61 -17.07 -10.33
N GLU A 49 -14.33 -17.38 -9.07
CA GLU A 49 -15.36 -17.72 -8.06
C GLU A 49 -16.06 -16.48 -7.47
N GLY A 50 -15.89 -15.32 -8.10
CA GLY A 50 -16.45 -14.06 -7.66
C GLY A 50 -15.47 -13.17 -6.90
N ASN A 51 -15.87 -11.91 -6.78
CA ASN A 51 -15.04 -10.82 -6.29
C ASN A 51 -14.61 -11.02 -4.82
N VAL A 52 -13.30 -11.18 -4.60
CA VAL A 52 -12.67 -11.43 -3.30
C VAL A 52 -12.90 -10.27 -2.32
N LEU A 53 -12.79 -9.01 -2.77
CA LEU A 53 -13.08 -7.86 -1.92
C LEU A 53 -14.51 -7.91 -1.37
N ARG A 54 -15.50 -8.28 -2.20
CA ARG A 54 -16.89 -8.42 -1.75
C ARG A 54 -17.06 -9.56 -0.75
N ARG A 55 -16.39 -10.70 -0.96
CA ARG A 55 -16.36 -11.82 0.01
C ARG A 55 -15.75 -11.40 1.35
N LEU A 56 -14.80 -10.46 1.34
CA LEU A 56 -14.18 -9.85 2.53
C LEU A 56 -14.97 -8.65 3.11
N GLY A 57 -16.24 -8.49 2.71
CA GLY A 57 -17.16 -7.51 3.27
C GLY A 57 -17.06 -6.09 2.68
N PHE A 58 -16.37 -5.91 1.54
CA PHE A 58 -16.36 -4.62 0.86
C PHE A 58 -17.64 -4.40 0.04
N VAL A 59 -18.16 -3.18 0.09
CA VAL A 59 -19.27 -2.72 -0.73
C VAL A 59 -18.71 -2.03 -1.98
N ARG A 60 -19.16 -2.47 -3.16
CA ARG A 60 -18.83 -1.82 -4.44
C ARG A 60 -19.65 -0.55 -4.59
N GLN A 61 -18.98 0.58 -4.76
CA GLN A 61 -19.60 1.87 -5.03
C GLN A 61 -19.29 2.29 -6.46
N ARG A 62 -20.37 2.54 -7.22
CA ARG A 62 -20.31 3.03 -8.59
C ARG A 62 -20.14 4.55 -8.60
N PRO A 63 -19.55 5.11 -9.66
CA PRO A 63 -19.52 6.55 -9.82
C PRO A 63 -20.96 7.10 -9.87
N PRO A 64 -21.23 8.28 -9.28
CA PRO A 64 -22.52 8.94 -9.38
C PRO A 64 -22.97 9.11 -10.84
N ALA A 65 -24.30 9.14 -11.04
CA ALA A 65 -24.89 9.41 -12.35
C ALA A 65 -24.31 10.71 -12.95
N GLY A 66 -24.01 10.69 -14.24
CA GLY A 66 -23.42 11.83 -14.94
C GLY A 66 -21.88 11.90 -14.93
N ARG A 67 -21.17 11.10 -14.11
CA ARG A 67 -19.71 11.01 -14.22
C ARG A 67 -19.28 10.15 -15.41
N ARG A 68 -18.41 10.67 -16.27
CA ARG A 68 -17.82 9.96 -17.42
C ARG A 68 -16.64 9.07 -17.01
N THR A 69 -16.90 8.07 -16.17
CA THR A 69 -15.90 7.08 -15.74
C THR A 69 -16.57 5.75 -15.42
N ALA A 70 -15.88 4.64 -15.69
CA ALA A 70 -16.33 3.29 -15.30
C ALA A 70 -15.66 2.80 -14.00
N VAL A 71 -14.77 3.60 -13.41
CA VAL A 71 -14.05 3.24 -12.20
C VAL A 71 -15.04 3.08 -11.05
N THR A 72 -15.01 1.92 -10.40
CA THR A 72 -15.70 1.70 -9.13
C THR A 72 -14.69 1.69 -7.98
N ARG A 73 -15.13 2.12 -6.81
CA ARG A 73 -14.36 1.97 -5.57
C ARG A 73 -14.99 0.90 -4.70
N TYR A 74 -14.17 0.22 -3.90
CA TYR A 74 -14.63 -0.75 -2.91
C TYR A 74 -14.41 -0.17 -1.54
N VAL A 75 -15.46 -0.13 -0.72
CA VAL A 75 -15.40 0.50 0.60
C VAL A 75 -15.83 -0.49 1.66
N ARG A 76 -15.05 -0.58 2.73
CA ARG A 76 -15.44 -1.23 3.98
C ARG A 76 -15.43 -0.19 5.08
N THR A 77 -16.56 -0.07 5.78
CA THR A 77 -16.76 0.86 6.90
C THR A 77 -16.99 0.08 8.19
N GLY A 78 -16.59 0.66 9.32
CA GLY A 78 -16.63 0.06 10.65
C GLY A 78 -15.64 0.81 11.55
N GLY A 79 -15.01 0.12 12.51
CA GLY A 79 -13.91 0.71 13.30
C GLY A 79 -12.69 1.13 12.48
N LEU A 80 -12.54 0.59 11.26
CA LEU A 80 -11.54 0.98 10.27
C LEU A 80 -12.22 1.24 8.93
N LEU A 81 -12.01 2.43 8.37
CA LEU A 81 -12.36 2.76 7.00
C LEU A 81 -11.26 2.26 6.06
N VAL A 82 -11.68 1.51 5.04
CA VAL A 82 -10.82 1.13 3.91
C VAL A 82 -11.55 1.45 2.62
N ALA A 83 -10.92 2.24 1.75
CA ALA A 83 -11.41 2.50 0.40
C ALA A 83 -10.34 2.15 -0.62
N VAL A 84 -10.71 1.34 -1.60
CA VAL A 84 -9.83 0.80 -2.65
C VAL A 84 -10.28 1.30 -4.02
N TRP A 85 -9.34 1.89 -4.76
CA TRP A 85 -9.45 2.26 -6.17
C TRP A 85 -8.39 1.51 -6.99
N PRO A 86 -8.52 1.46 -8.32
CA PRO A 86 -7.43 0.95 -9.18
C PRO A 86 -6.12 1.75 -9.11
N PHE A 87 -6.15 2.95 -8.51
CA PHE A 87 -5.03 3.91 -8.48
C PHE A 87 -4.67 4.41 -7.08
N ALA A 88 -5.39 4.02 -6.03
CA ALA A 88 -5.12 4.44 -4.67
C ALA A 88 -5.82 3.55 -3.64
N LEU A 89 -5.30 3.59 -2.42
CA LEU A 89 -5.84 2.94 -1.24
C LEU A 89 -5.92 3.97 -0.13
N CYS A 90 -7.04 4.03 0.59
CA CYS A 90 -7.21 4.88 1.76
C CYS A 90 -7.51 3.98 2.96
N VAL A 91 -6.70 4.07 4.02
CA VAL A 91 -6.88 3.28 5.26
C VAL A 91 -6.81 4.20 6.46
N GLY A 92 -7.83 4.19 7.32
CA GLY A 92 -7.86 5.04 8.51
C GLY A 92 -9.08 4.86 9.39
N ASP A 93 -9.25 5.77 10.33
CA ASP A 93 -10.36 5.83 11.27
C ASP A 93 -10.84 7.28 11.45
N ALA A 94 -11.67 7.54 12.47
CA ALA A 94 -12.17 8.87 12.77
C ALA A 94 -11.07 9.93 13.01
N ARG A 95 -9.81 9.53 13.27
CA ARG A 95 -8.67 10.44 13.48
C ARG A 95 -7.95 10.81 12.19
N GLY A 96 -8.30 10.19 11.06
CA GLY A 96 -7.69 10.41 9.76
C GLY A 96 -7.24 9.12 9.08
N ALA A 97 -6.83 9.25 7.81
CA ALA A 97 -6.38 8.12 7.00
C ALA A 97 -5.06 8.36 6.28
N ALA A 98 -4.33 7.28 6.07
CA ALA A 98 -3.29 7.23 5.07
C ALA A 98 -3.91 7.04 3.70
N LEU A 99 -3.68 7.98 2.79
CA LEU A 99 -3.93 7.81 1.37
C LEU A 99 -2.63 7.35 0.70
N LEU A 100 -2.60 6.09 0.27
CA LEU A 100 -1.52 5.45 -0.46
C LEU A 100 -1.87 5.45 -1.95
N PRO A 101 -1.36 6.41 -2.75
CA PRO A 101 -1.55 6.34 -4.19
C PRO A 101 -0.73 5.18 -4.76
N ARG A 102 -1.20 4.56 -5.86
CA ARG A 102 -0.43 3.57 -6.61
C ARG A 102 0.93 4.12 -7.04
N ARG A 103 1.00 5.42 -7.34
CA ARG A 103 2.22 6.15 -7.66
C ARG A 103 2.31 7.44 -6.86
N GLY A 104 3.47 7.72 -6.27
CA GLY A 104 3.73 8.94 -5.50
C GLY A 104 3.88 8.68 -4.01
N ARG A 105 3.85 9.75 -3.22
CA ARG A 105 4.07 9.68 -1.76
C ARG A 105 2.74 9.48 -1.02
N PRO A 106 2.73 8.76 0.12
CA PRO A 106 1.61 8.77 1.05
C PRO A 106 1.27 10.19 1.51
N SER A 107 -0.02 10.48 1.69
CA SER A 107 -0.50 11.76 2.22
C SER A 107 -1.56 11.55 3.29
N LEU A 108 -1.62 12.46 4.27
CA LEU A 108 -2.71 12.47 5.25
C LEU A 108 -4.01 12.85 4.53
N TRP A 109 -5.04 12.05 4.76
CA TRP A 109 -6.39 12.37 4.35
C TRP A 109 -7.25 12.69 5.59
N PRO A 110 -7.76 13.92 5.73
CA PRO A 110 -8.65 14.27 6.83
C PRO A 110 -10.01 13.60 6.61
N LEU A 111 -10.35 12.61 7.44
CA LEU A 111 -11.62 11.89 7.35
C LEU A 111 -12.74 12.69 8.03
N ALA A 112 -13.13 13.83 7.45
CA ALA A 112 -14.45 14.41 7.69
C ALA A 112 -15.52 13.71 6.82
N ALA A 113 -15.11 13.18 5.66
CA ALA A 113 -15.92 12.37 4.75
C ALA A 113 -15.01 11.44 3.93
N GLN A 114 -15.59 10.38 3.35
CA GLN A 114 -14.86 9.47 2.45
C GLN A 114 -14.39 10.20 1.19
N PRO A 115 -13.19 9.90 0.63
CA PRO A 115 -12.71 10.57 -0.60
C PRO A 115 -13.64 10.33 -1.79
N ASP A 116 -14.48 11.29 -2.19
CA ASP A 116 -15.45 11.15 -3.30
C ASP A 116 -14.85 11.28 -4.71
N CYS A 117 -13.74 10.57 -4.92
CA CYS A 117 -13.00 10.54 -6.18
C CYS A 117 -13.28 9.23 -6.92
N PHE A 118 -13.48 9.30 -8.23
CA PHE A 118 -13.65 8.14 -9.12
C PHE A 118 -12.63 8.15 -10.27
N THR A 119 -11.71 9.11 -10.29
CA THR A 119 -10.60 9.16 -11.26
C THR A 119 -9.30 9.54 -10.56
N ALA A 120 -8.17 9.12 -11.11
CA ALA A 120 -6.86 9.51 -10.61
C ALA A 120 -6.65 11.04 -10.66
N ARG A 121 -7.27 11.70 -11.66
CA ARG A 121 -7.26 13.17 -11.80
C ARG A 121 -8.00 13.85 -10.66
N GLU A 122 -9.24 13.43 -10.35
CA GLU A 122 -10.00 13.97 -9.23
C GLU A 122 -9.25 13.78 -7.91
N LEU A 123 -8.67 12.59 -7.70
CA LEU A 123 -7.84 12.35 -6.52
C LEU A 123 -6.62 13.28 -6.49
N GLY A 124 -5.93 13.45 -7.62
CA GLY A 124 -4.79 14.37 -7.72
C GLY A 124 -5.14 15.82 -7.38
N LEU A 125 -6.33 16.29 -7.81
CA LEU A 125 -6.84 17.62 -7.45
C LEU A 125 -7.17 17.71 -5.96
N ALA A 126 -7.89 16.72 -5.43
CA ALA A 126 -8.29 16.71 -4.03
C ALA A 126 -7.11 16.55 -3.06
N ARG A 127 -5.97 16.06 -3.55
CA ARG A 127 -4.70 15.97 -2.80
C ARG A 127 -3.88 17.25 -2.79
N ARG A 128 -4.25 18.27 -3.57
CA ARG A 128 -3.51 19.54 -3.56
C ARG A 128 -3.65 20.17 -2.17
N GLY A 129 -2.52 20.38 -1.51
CA GLY A 129 -2.48 20.90 -0.14
C GLY A 129 -2.56 19.84 0.96
N CYS A 130 -2.69 18.54 0.63
CA CYS A 130 -2.53 17.50 1.63
C CYS A 130 -1.09 17.47 2.16
N VAL A 131 -0.94 17.30 3.47
CA VAL A 131 0.36 17.16 4.13
C VAL A 131 0.89 15.73 4.04
N ALA A 132 2.18 15.57 4.34
CA ALA A 132 2.80 14.26 4.48
C ALA A 132 2.02 13.40 5.49
N CYS A 133 1.87 12.11 5.17
CA CYS A 133 1.16 11.20 6.07
C CYS A 133 2.02 10.89 7.31
N PRO A 134 1.49 11.02 8.54
CA PRO A 134 2.17 10.55 9.75
C PRO A 134 2.51 9.05 9.66
N ASP A 135 3.70 8.68 10.16
CA ASP A 135 4.18 7.30 10.10
C ASP A 135 3.23 6.31 10.78
N ALA A 136 2.56 6.70 11.86
CA ALA A 136 1.57 5.87 12.54
C ALA A 136 0.41 5.46 11.61
N LEU A 137 -0.05 6.34 10.72
CA LEU A 137 -1.10 6.04 9.76
C LEU A 137 -0.58 5.19 8.60
N VAL A 138 0.65 5.45 8.13
CA VAL A 138 1.30 4.61 7.12
C VAL A 138 1.49 3.18 7.64
N ARG A 139 1.98 3.02 8.87
CA ARG A 139 2.12 1.73 9.55
C ARG A 139 0.78 1.00 9.64
N ARG A 140 -0.29 1.70 10.00
CA ARG A 140 -1.64 1.13 10.05
C ARG A 140 -2.08 0.62 8.67
N ALA A 141 -1.82 1.38 7.60
CA ALA A 141 -2.14 0.96 6.25
C ALA A 141 -1.34 -0.29 5.83
N PHE A 142 -0.05 -0.37 6.18
CA PHE A 142 0.78 -1.54 5.90
C PHE A 142 0.37 -2.76 6.71
N ALA A 143 0.01 -2.59 7.97
CA ALA A 143 -0.56 -3.66 8.79
C ALA A 143 -1.88 -4.19 8.21
N TRP A 144 -2.73 -3.29 7.70
CA TRP A 144 -3.95 -3.68 7.00
C TRP A 144 -3.63 -4.47 5.72
N LEU A 145 -2.67 -4.03 4.90
CA LEU A 145 -2.26 -4.75 3.69
C LEU A 145 -1.73 -6.16 3.99
N ALA A 146 -0.89 -6.31 5.01
CA ALA A 146 -0.41 -7.62 5.45
C ALA A 146 -1.55 -8.53 5.92
N SER A 147 -2.55 -7.96 6.62
CA SER A 147 -3.72 -8.71 7.10
C SER A 147 -4.66 -9.07 5.95
N TYR A 148 -4.85 -8.16 4.99
CA TYR A 148 -5.65 -8.38 3.79
C TYR A 148 -5.11 -9.55 2.99
N GLU A 149 -3.80 -9.57 2.74
CA GLU A 149 -3.17 -10.65 1.98
C GLU A 149 -3.26 -12.01 2.70
N GLY A 150 -3.21 -12.04 4.03
CA GLY A 150 -3.50 -13.27 4.79
C GLY A 150 -4.93 -13.75 4.60
N ALA A 151 -5.91 -12.84 4.67
CA ALA A 151 -7.30 -13.18 4.45
C ALA A 151 -7.60 -13.62 3.00
N VAL A 152 -6.84 -13.12 2.01
CA VAL A 152 -6.96 -13.60 0.62
C VAL A 152 -6.41 -15.02 0.51
N ASP A 153 -5.26 -15.29 1.12
CA ASP A 153 -4.67 -16.65 1.13
C ASP A 153 -5.63 -17.66 1.77
N ASP A 154 -6.19 -17.33 2.94
CA ASP A 154 -7.18 -18.17 3.62
C ASP A 154 -8.43 -18.45 2.75
N LEU A 155 -8.78 -17.51 1.85
CA LEU A 155 -10.03 -17.54 1.09
C LEU A 155 -9.92 -18.22 -0.28
N VAL A 156 -8.80 -18.02 -0.99
CA VAL A 156 -8.61 -18.49 -2.38
C VAL A 156 -7.26 -19.18 -2.61
N GLY A 157 -6.43 -19.29 -1.57
CA GLY A 157 -5.15 -19.99 -1.61
C GLY A 157 -4.00 -19.24 -2.29
N THR A 158 -2.79 -19.70 -2.00
CA THR A 158 -1.52 -19.11 -2.47
C THR A 158 -1.39 -19.05 -3.99
N ALA A 159 -1.91 -20.06 -4.70
CA ALA A 159 -1.85 -20.16 -6.15
C ALA A 159 -2.48 -18.97 -6.88
N HIS A 160 -3.46 -18.30 -6.26
CA HIS A 160 -4.08 -17.09 -6.80
C HIS A 160 -3.07 -15.96 -7.03
N ARG A 161 -1.91 -15.99 -6.40
CA ARG A 161 -0.92 -14.92 -6.47
C ARG A 161 0.28 -15.24 -7.37
N GLU A 162 0.51 -16.51 -7.69
CA GLU A 162 1.68 -16.97 -8.44
C GLU A 162 1.93 -16.30 -9.81
N PRO A 163 0.92 -15.99 -10.65
CA PRO A 163 1.18 -15.42 -11.99
C PRO A 163 1.93 -14.08 -12.02
N ALA A 164 1.93 -13.31 -10.93
CA ALA A 164 2.61 -12.01 -10.87
C ALA A 164 3.89 -12.01 -10.02
N GLU A 165 4.03 -12.98 -9.11
CA GLU A 165 5.20 -13.12 -8.24
C GLU A 165 6.42 -13.72 -8.96
N ALA A 166 6.25 -14.24 -10.18
CA ALA A 166 7.36 -14.73 -11.02
C ALA A 166 8.47 -13.68 -11.25
N ARG A 167 8.18 -12.37 -11.10
CA ARG A 167 9.17 -11.28 -11.17
C ARG A 167 9.71 -10.81 -9.80
N HIS A 168 9.12 -11.26 -8.69
CA HIS A 168 9.41 -10.76 -7.34
C HIS A 168 9.59 -11.90 -6.31
N ARG A 169 10.03 -13.10 -6.74
CA ARG A 169 10.17 -14.28 -5.86
C ARG A 169 10.86 -13.93 -4.54
N ALA A 170 10.12 -14.12 -3.45
CA ALA A 170 10.70 -14.33 -2.14
C ALA A 170 11.47 -15.66 -2.12
N ALA A 171 12.41 -15.80 -1.18
CA ALA A 171 13.13 -17.05 -0.98
C ALA A 171 12.16 -18.21 -0.69
N PRO A 172 12.48 -19.45 -1.12
CA PRO A 172 11.65 -20.62 -0.83
C PRO A 172 11.40 -20.77 0.67
N GLY A 173 10.14 -21.01 1.07
CA GLY A 173 9.73 -21.23 2.47
C GLY A 173 9.36 -19.98 3.29
N GLY A 174 9.41 -18.77 2.71
CA GLY A 174 9.16 -17.50 3.42
C GLY A 174 7.69 -17.10 3.64
N GLY A 175 6.73 -17.97 3.32
CA GLY A 175 5.33 -17.58 3.21
C GLY A 175 5.06 -16.61 2.05
N TYR A 176 3.81 -16.18 1.93
CA TYR A 176 3.33 -15.35 0.84
C TYR A 176 4.15 -14.05 0.66
N ALA A 177 4.71 -13.81 -0.53
CA ALA A 177 5.76 -12.81 -0.73
C ALA A 177 5.30 -11.39 -0.37
N LEU A 178 4.06 -11.03 -0.73
CA LEU A 178 3.52 -9.70 -0.43
C LEU A 178 3.16 -9.51 1.06
N GLN A 179 2.55 -10.49 1.72
CA GLN A 179 2.27 -10.37 3.17
C GLN A 179 3.58 -10.26 3.96
N ALA A 180 4.55 -11.12 3.66
CA ALA A 180 5.85 -11.11 4.31
C ALA A 180 6.59 -9.78 4.06
N ALA A 181 6.52 -9.25 2.83
CA ALA A 181 7.09 -7.95 2.49
C ALA A 181 6.42 -6.82 3.29
N TRP A 182 5.09 -6.75 3.32
CA TRP A 182 4.39 -5.72 4.11
C TRP A 182 4.74 -5.78 5.61
N ARG A 183 4.86 -6.99 6.18
CA ARG A 183 5.31 -7.18 7.58
C ARG A 183 6.75 -6.70 7.79
N THR A 184 7.63 -6.97 6.84
CA THR A 184 9.03 -6.51 6.87
C THR A 184 9.11 -4.99 6.90
N HIS A 185 8.35 -4.31 6.04
CA HIS A 185 8.27 -2.85 6.02
C HIS A 185 7.60 -2.25 7.26
N LEU A 186 6.59 -2.93 7.82
CA LEU A 186 5.96 -2.53 9.07
C LEU A 186 6.96 -2.51 10.22
N GLY A 187 7.83 -3.53 10.31
CA GLY A 187 8.90 -3.60 11.32
C GLY A 187 10.01 -2.57 11.13
N ALA A 188 10.24 -2.11 9.89
CA ALA A 188 11.21 -1.05 9.60
C ALA A 188 10.73 0.34 10.04
N LEU A 189 9.42 0.61 10.02
CA LEU A 189 8.82 1.88 10.46
C LEU A 189 8.65 2.00 11.99
N GLY A 190 8.91 0.92 12.75
CA GLY A 190 8.77 0.88 14.20
C GLY A 190 10.09 0.98 14.98
N ARG A 191 11.22 1.12 14.26
CA ARG A 191 12.56 1.36 14.81
C ARG A 191 12.93 2.82 14.61
#